data_AF-A0A928QVS7-F1
#
_entry.id   AF-A0A928QVS7-F1
#
_cell.length_a   1.000
_cell.length_b   1.000
_cell.length_c   1.000
_cell.angle_alpha   90.00
_cell.angle_beta   90.00
_cell.angle_gamma   90.00
#
_symmetry.space_group_name_H-M   'P 1'
#
loop_
_entity.id
_entity.type
_entity.pdbx_description
1 polymer ?
#
loop_
_entity_poly.entity_id
_entity_poly.type
_entity_poly.pdbx_seq_one_letter_code
_entity_poly.pdbx_strand_id
1 'polypeptide(L)'
;MAIKRMEEDGLQAVYESPYQDRIDRVVDKLTQRERFSYDYASDPLYQAYAEAYQREGRRAAEDAVGLAAQNTGGRASSYAVTAAQQAGSYYASKQADKIPELYKLAYEVYRDEYESDLDLLDSLNDLDKASYSRWSDEREAERKAEQTSYQRELDELDRALKAEQLEYQRGRDALKDERYESEQAYKQQRDQVKDSQFERQQALREQKAAATASRQAAKTAKPSGAKTAAAAAKSEPADVQVYGLPGLFTKSEAEHMISMGVAEKVRSGGRKIYKLTAVE
;
A
#
# COMPACT_ATOMS: atom_id res chain seq x y z
N MET A 1 -10.38 -19.95 -4.78
CA MET A 1 -9.19 -20.50 -5.48
C MET A 1 -7.95 -19.57 -5.38
N ALA A 2 -7.91 -18.59 -4.46
CA ALA A 2 -6.73 -17.73 -4.30
C ALA A 2 -5.69 -18.27 -3.30
N ILE A 3 -6.12 -19.13 -2.37
CA ILE A 3 -5.26 -19.66 -1.29
C ILE A 3 -4.24 -20.69 -1.81
N LYS A 4 -4.52 -21.33 -2.97
CA LYS A 4 -3.64 -22.38 -3.52
C LYS A 4 -2.56 -21.86 -4.47
N ARG A 5 -2.51 -20.54 -4.74
CA ARG A 5 -1.51 -19.93 -5.64
C ARG A 5 -0.39 -19.19 -4.91
N MET A 6 -0.54 -18.93 -3.61
CA MET A 6 0.54 -18.33 -2.80
C MET A 6 1.57 -19.35 -2.31
N GLU A 7 1.26 -20.65 -2.37
CA GLU A 7 2.13 -21.70 -1.82
C GLU A 7 3.14 -22.25 -2.83
N GLU A 8 2.94 -22.06 -4.15
CA GLU A 8 3.86 -22.57 -5.19
C GLU A 8 4.89 -21.52 -5.68
N ASP A 9 4.58 -20.22 -5.68
CA ASP A 9 5.55 -19.15 -6.05
C ASP A 9 6.34 -18.61 -4.83
N GLY A 10 5.89 -18.90 -3.60
CA GLY A 10 6.54 -18.49 -2.34
C GLY A 10 7.68 -19.41 -1.88
N LEU A 11 7.94 -20.50 -2.61
CA LEU A 11 9.04 -21.43 -2.36
C LEU A 11 10.37 -20.79 -2.81
N GLN A 12 10.93 -20.00 -1.91
CA GLN A 12 12.36 -19.71 -1.81
C GLN A 12 12.96 -19.04 -3.04
N ALA A 13 12.75 -17.72 -3.20
CA ALA A 13 13.77 -16.93 -3.85
C ALA A 13 15.08 -17.18 -3.07
N VAL A 14 15.99 -17.95 -3.65
CA VAL A 14 17.31 -18.21 -3.07
C VAL A 14 18.17 -17.03 -3.45
N TYR A 15 18.98 -16.53 -2.51
CA TYR A 15 19.96 -15.50 -2.84
C TYR A 15 20.94 -16.02 -3.89
N GLU A 16 21.01 -15.33 -5.01
CA GLU A 16 22.00 -15.57 -6.04
C GLU A 16 23.05 -14.46 -5.96
N SER A 17 24.28 -14.84 -5.63
CA SER A 17 25.38 -13.89 -5.53
C SER A 17 25.78 -13.36 -6.91
N PRO A 18 25.76 -12.03 -7.13
CA PRO A 18 26.24 -11.45 -8.39
C PRO A 18 27.78 -11.51 -8.52
N TYR A 19 28.49 -11.90 -7.46
CA TYR A 19 29.94 -11.96 -7.41
C TYR A 19 30.49 -13.38 -7.37
N GLN A 20 29.63 -14.42 -7.29
CA GLN A 20 30.06 -15.81 -7.15
C GLN A 20 31.08 -16.22 -8.20
N ASP A 21 30.79 -16.01 -9.49
CA ASP A 21 31.71 -16.32 -10.58
C ASP A 21 33.07 -15.64 -10.46
N ARG A 22 33.12 -14.43 -9.87
CA ARG A 22 34.38 -13.70 -9.66
C ARG A 22 35.13 -14.26 -8.46
N ILE A 23 34.42 -14.56 -7.37
CA ILE A 23 34.96 -15.21 -6.18
C ILE A 23 35.59 -16.54 -6.57
N ASP A 24 34.85 -17.40 -7.29
CA ASP A 24 35.30 -18.72 -7.72
C ASP A 24 36.58 -18.63 -8.56
N ARG A 25 36.65 -17.69 -9.52
CA ARG A 25 37.86 -17.48 -10.33
C ARG A 25 39.09 -17.10 -9.50
N VAL A 26 38.91 -16.26 -8.47
CA VAL A 26 40.02 -15.84 -7.61
C VAL A 26 40.44 -16.99 -6.69
N VAL A 27 39.47 -17.72 -6.13
CA VAL A 27 39.72 -18.93 -5.33
C VAL A 27 40.45 -19.99 -6.15
N ASP A 28 40.04 -20.22 -7.39
CA ASP A 28 40.71 -21.14 -8.31
C ASP A 28 42.13 -20.69 -8.59
N LYS A 29 42.35 -19.39 -8.87
CA LYS A 29 43.69 -18.82 -9.10
C LYS A 29 44.60 -19.03 -7.88
N LEU A 30 44.08 -18.82 -6.68
CA LEU A 30 44.81 -19.02 -5.42
C LEU A 30 45.11 -20.51 -5.17
N THR A 31 44.16 -21.39 -5.47
CA THR A 31 44.27 -22.84 -5.21
C THR A 31 45.16 -23.55 -6.22
N GLN A 32 45.12 -23.13 -7.48
CA GLN A 32 45.93 -23.68 -8.57
C GLN A 32 47.31 -23.02 -8.70
N ARG A 33 47.64 -22.07 -7.82
CA ARG A 33 48.90 -21.34 -7.87
C ARG A 33 50.08 -22.29 -7.72
N GLU A 34 50.99 -22.24 -8.68
CA GLU A 34 52.22 -23.03 -8.63
C GLU A 34 53.16 -22.52 -7.56
N ARG A 35 54.00 -23.42 -7.04
CA ARG A 35 55.06 -23.04 -6.09
C ARG A 35 56.02 -22.07 -6.77
N PHE A 36 56.48 -21.08 -6.01
CA PHE A 36 57.49 -20.15 -6.49
C PHE A 36 58.73 -20.89 -7.05
N SER A 37 59.12 -20.52 -8.26
CA SER A 37 60.30 -21.00 -8.96
C SER A 37 60.90 -19.84 -9.73
N TYR A 38 62.22 -19.74 -9.73
CA TYR A 38 62.94 -18.67 -10.43
C TYR A 38 64.11 -19.26 -11.22
N ASP A 39 64.11 -19.00 -12.52
CA ASP A 39 65.21 -19.36 -13.43
C ASP A 39 65.87 -18.10 -13.99
N TYR A 40 67.07 -17.81 -13.48
CA TYR A 40 67.86 -16.65 -13.89
C TYR A 40 68.25 -16.68 -15.37
N ALA A 41 68.36 -17.85 -16.00
CA ALA A 41 68.74 -17.94 -17.41
C ALA A 41 67.61 -17.47 -18.32
N SER A 42 66.37 -17.64 -17.89
CA SER A 42 65.17 -17.18 -18.58
C SER A 42 64.79 -15.73 -18.28
N ASP A 43 65.32 -15.12 -17.21
CA ASP A 43 64.99 -13.76 -16.80
C ASP A 43 65.59 -12.71 -17.77
N PRO A 44 64.76 -11.92 -18.49
CA PRO A 44 65.24 -10.88 -19.38
C PRO A 44 66.08 -9.81 -18.68
N LEU A 45 65.80 -9.51 -17.40
CA LEU A 45 66.55 -8.52 -16.63
C LEU A 45 67.96 -9.03 -16.31
N TYR A 46 68.10 -10.32 -15.97
CA TYR A 46 69.41 -10.94 -15.81
C TYR A 46 70.19 -10.95 -17.13
N GLN A 47 69.55 -11.27 -18.25
CA GLN A 47 70.19 -11.24 -19.58
C GLN A 47 70.72 -9.84 -19.92
N ALA A 48 69.94 -8.79 -19.66
CA ALA A 48 70.38 -7.41 -19.85
C ALA A 48 71.60 -7.05 -18.98
N TYR A 49 71.62 -7.48 -17.71
CA TYR A 49 72.80 -7.32 -16.84
C TYR A 49 74.00 -8.11 -17.36
N ALA A 50 73.79 -9.35 -17.82
CA ALA A 50 74.85 -10.20 -18.36
C ALA A 50 75.53 -9.57 -19.57
N GLU A 51 74.77 -9.05 -20.53
CA GLU A 51 75.30 -8.35 -21.69
C GLU A 51 76.09 -7.10 -21.30
N ALA A 52 75.57 -6.33 -20.35
CA ALA A 52 76.24 -5.14 -19.84
C ALA A 52 77.58 -5.48 -19.17
N TYR A 53 77.60 -6.47 -18.27
CA TYR A 53 78.81 -6.88 -17.57
C TYR A 53 79.82 -7.57 -18.48
N GLN A 54 79.39 -8.33 -19.48
CA GLN A 54 80.29 -8.88 -20.50
C GLN A 54 80.96 -7.78 -21.32
N ARG A 55 80.20 -6.74 -21.73
CA ARG A 55 80.76 -5.60 -22.44
C ARG A 55 81.78 -4.84 -21.59
N GLU A 56 81.47 -4.58 -20.32
CA GLU A 56 82.40 -3.91 -19.41
C GLU A 56 83.63 -4.78 -19.09
N GLY A 57 83.44 -6.09 -18.92
CA GLY A 57 84.55 -7.04 -18.76
C GLY A 57 85.49 -7.05 -19.96
N ARG A 58 84.97 -7.00 -21.19
CA ARG A 58 85.78 -6.87 -22.41
C ARG A 58 86.54 -5.55 -22.45
N ARG A 59 85.87 -4.43 -22.16
CA ARG A 59 86.52 -3.10 -22.12
C ARG A 59 87.63 -3.05 -21.09
N ALA A 60 87.37 -3.49 -19.86
CA ALA A 60 88.36 -3.52 -18.80
C ALA A 60 89.52 -4.47 -19.10
N ALA A 61 89.26 -5.59 -19.79
CA ALA A 61 90.29 -6.48 -20.28
C ALA A 61 91.15 -5.82 -21.37
N GLU A 62 90.54 -5.15 -22.35
CA GLU A 62 91.23 -4.37 -23.39
C GLU A 62 92.09 -3.26 -22.78
N ASP A 63 91.56 -2.53 -21.79
CA ASP A 63 92.29 -1.48 -21.07
C ASP A 63 93.47 -2.06 -20.29
N ALA A 64 93.29 -3.21 -19.62
CA ALA A 64 94.37 -3.89 -18.90
C ALA A 64 95.48 -4.35 -19.85
N VAL A 65 95.13 -4.86 -21.03
CA VAL A 65 96.11 -5.20 -22.08
C VAL A 65 96.80 -3.95 -22.60
N GLY A 66 96.06 -2.87 -22.86
CA GLY A 66 96.59 -1.60 -23.33
C GLY A 66 97.61 -0.99 -22.36
N LEU A 67 97.26 -0.95 -21.07
CA LEU A 67 98.15 -0.49 -19.99
C LEU A 67 99.40 -1.36 -19.88
N ALA A 68 99.24 -2.68 -19.95
CA ALA A 68 100.38 -3.60 -19.91
C ALA A 68 101.29 -3.45 -21.14
N ALA A 69 100.73 -3.22 -22.33
CA ALA A 69 101.48 -2.97 -23.55
C ALA A 69 102.26 -1.64 -23.50
N GLN A 70 101.67 -0.56 -22.94
CA GLN A 70 102.36 0.71 -22.70
C GLN A 70 103.59 0.52 -21.79
N ASN A 71 103.44 -0.22 -20.70
CA ASN A 71 104.52 -0.45 -19.73
C ASN A 71 105.63 -1.39 -20.25
N THR A 72 105.36 -2.19 -21.28
CA THR A 72 106.30 -3.21 -21.81
C THR A 72 106.83 -2.88 -23.21
N GLY A 73 106.54 -1.68 -23.73
CA GLY A 73 107.00 -1.24 -25.05
C GLY A 73 106.32 -1.95 -26.22
N GLY A 74 105.03 -2.27 -26.08
CA GLY A 74 104.20 -2.87 -27.14
C GLY A 74 104.26 -4.40 -27.19
N ARG A 75 104.93 -5.07 -26.24
CA ARG A 75 105.02 -6.53 -26.22
C ARG A 75 103.88 -7.10 -25.38
N ALA A 76 103.00 -7.88 -26.02
CA ALA A 76 102.03 -8.69 -25.29
C ALA A 76 102.78 -9.59 -24.30
N SER A 77 102.57 -9.35 -23.00
CA SER A 77 103.22 -10.08 -21.92
C SER A 77 102.23 -11.03 -21.26
N SER A 78 102.72 -12.10 -20.63
CA SER A 78 101.90 -12.96 -19.77
C SER A 78 101.17 -12.17 -18.69
N TYR A 79 101.77 -11.07 -18.22
CA TYR A 79 101.14 -10.11 -17.31
C TYR A 79 99.88 -9.46 -17.91
N ALA A 80 99.93 -9.03 -19.18
CA ALA A 80 98.77 -8.45 -19.87
C ALA A 80 97.59 -9.43 -19.96
N VAL A 81 97.88 -10.70 -20.26
CA VAL A 81 96.87 -11.76 -20.34
C VAL A 81 96.27 -12.04 -18.96
N THR A 82 97.08 -12.12 -17.92
CA THR A 82 96.61 -12.32 -16.54
C THR A 82 95.76 -11.14 -16.06
N ALA A 83 96.17 -9.90 -16.33
CA ALA A 83 95.41 -8.71 -15.95
C ALA A 83 94.05 -8.63 -16.66
N ALA A 84 94.01 -8.99 -17.96
CA ALA A 84 92.78 -9.08 -18.73
C ALA A 84 91.82 -10.16 -18.19
N GLN A 85 92.36 -11.32 -17.84
CA GLN A 85 91.58 -12.41 -17.23
C GLN A 85 91.03 -12.02 -15.85
N GLN A 86 91.80 -11.29 -15.04
CA GLN A 86 91.34 -10.77 -13.75
C GLN A 86 90.19 -9.77 -13.93
N ALA A 87 90.29 -8.85 -14.89
CA ALA A 87 89.22 -7.91 -15.22
C ALA A 87 87.95 -8.64 -15.65
N GLY A 88 88.04 -9.58 -16.60
CA GLY A 88 86.90 -10.38 -17.03
C GLY A 88 86.24 -11.17 -15.89
N SER A 89 87.06 -11.78 -15.02
CA SER A 89 86.56 -12.54 -13.86
C SER A 89 85.85 -11.64 -12.84
N TYR A 90 86.35 -10.41 -12.64
CA TYR A 90 85.73 -9.44 -11.74
C TYR A 90 84.31 -9.07 -12.20
N TYR A 91 84.12 -8.75 -13.48
CA TYR A 91 82.79 -8.43 -14.01
C TYR A 91 81.86 -9.64 -14.10
N ALA A 92 82.40 -10.84 -14.34
CA ALA A 92 81.62 -12.08 -14.25
C ALA A 92 81.10 -12.33 -12.82
N SER A 93 81.91 -12.05 -11.79
CA SER A 93 81.46 -12.09 -10.39
C SER A 93 80.35 -11.07 -10.13
N LYS A 94 80.49 -9.83 -10.62
CA LYS A 94 79.46 -8.79 -10.49
C LYS A 94 78.14 -9.16 -11.13
N GLN A 95 78.17 -9.88 -12.25
CA GLN A 95 76.98 -10.43 -12.87
C GLN A 95 76.34 -11.52 -11.99
N ALA A 96 77.13 -12.44 -11.45
CA ALA A 96 76.63 -13.50 -10.55
C ALA A 96 76.03 -12.93 -9.26
N ASP A 97 76.59 -11.83 -8.74
CA ASP A 97 76.08 -11.12 -7.55
C ASP A 97 74.64 -10.58 -7.74
N LYS A 98 74.15 -10.43 -8.98
CA LYS A 98 72.77 -10.03 -9.26
C LYS A 98 71.76 -11.16 -9.16
N ILE A 99 72.18 -12.43 -9.24
CA ILE A 99 71.26 -13.57 -9.17
C ILE A 99 70.46 -13.56 -7.85
N PRO A 100 71.07 -13.41 -6.66
CA PRO A 100 70.31 -13.36 -5.41
C PRO A 100 69.43 -12.13 -5.27
N GLU A 101 69.81 -10.99 -5.86
CA GLU A 101 68.98 -9.78 -5.85
C GLU A 101 67.71 -9.98 -6.69
N LEU A 102 67.85 -10.50 -7.90
CA LEU A 102 66.73 -10.75 -8.81
C LEU A 102 65.82 -11.88 -8.30
N TYR A 103 66.38 -12.93 -7.68
CA TYR A 103 65.59 -13.95 -7.01
C TYR A 103 64.69 -13.35 -5.93
N LYS A 104 65.22 -12.45 -5.09
CA LYS A 104 64.44 -11.77 -4.03
C LYS A 104 63.33 -10.92 -4.63
N LEU A 105 63.65 -10.13 -5.66
CA LEU A 105 62.65 -9.32 -6.35
C LEU A 105 61.53 -10.19 -6.94
N ALA A 106 61.88 -11.27 -7.65
CA ALA A 106 60.90 -12.18 -8.21
C ALA A 106 60.02 -12.82 -7.11
N TYR A 107 60.62 -13.17 -5.96
CA TYR A 107 59.89 -13.69 -4.82
C TYR A 107 58.94 -12.65 -4.19
N GLU A 108 59.39 -11.40 -4.07
CA GLU A 108 58.57 -10.28 -3.59
C GLU A 108 57.38 -10.05 -4.52
N VAL A 109 57.60 -9.95 -5.83
CA VAL A 109 56.51 -9.83 -6.82
C VAL A 109 55.55 -11.00 -6.71
N TYR A 110 56.06 -12.24 -6.61
CA TYR A 110 55.21 -13.42 -6.44
C TYR A 110 54.39 -13.36 -5.15
N ARG A 111 54.97 -12.89 -4.03
CA ARG A 111 54.24 -12.75 -2.76
C ARG A 111 53.20 -11.63 -2.85
N ASP A 112 53.57 -10.48 -3.40
CA ASP A 112 52.70 -9.30 -3.49
C ASP A 112 51.50 -9.58 -4.41
N GLU A 113 51.69 -10.33 -5.51
CA GLU A 113 50.58 -10.81 -6.33
C GLU A 113 49.65 -11.77 -5.58
N TYR A 114 50.20 -12.61 -4.70
CA TYR A 114 49.40 -13.50 -3.86
C TYR A 114 48.58 -12.72 -2.83
N GLU A 115 49.19 -11.73 -2.16
CA GLU A 115 48.51 -10.83 -1.24
C GLU A 115 47.42 -10.02 -1.97
N SER A 116 47.72 -9.49 -3.16
CA SER A 116 46.72 -8.78 -3.97
C SER A 116 45.53 -9.65 -4.39
N ASP A 117 45.75 -10.93 -4.68
CA ASP A 117 44.66 -11.86 -5.00
C ASP A 117 43.80 -12.16 -3.76
N LEU A 118 44.41 -12.26 -2.57
CA LEU A 118 43.68 -12.39 -1.30
C LEU A 118 42.86 -11.14 -0.97
N ASP A 119 43.45 -9.96 -1.12
CA ASP A 119 42.76 -8.68 -0.88
C ASP A 119 41.55 -8.51 -1.83
N LEU A 120 41.71 -8.94 -3.10
CA LEU A 120 40.60 -8.96 -4.06
C LEU A 120 39.51 -9.94 -3.63
N LEU A 121 39.87 -11.13 -3.16
CA LEU A 121 38.91 -12.11 -2.65
C LEU A 121 38.13 -11.58 -1.45
N ASP A 122 38.80 -10.97 -0.48
CA ASP A 122 38.16 -10.36 0.69
C ASP A 122 37.21 -9.22 0.28
N SER A 123 37.66 -8.36 -0.64
CA SER A 123 36.82 -7.29 -1.20
C SER A 123 35.57 -7.83 -1.89
N LEU A 124 35.69 -8.90 -2.68
CA LEU A 124 34.56 -9.54 -3.34
C LEU A 124 33.59 -10.17 -2.33
N ASN A 125 34.11 -10.84 -1.30
CA ASN A 125 33.30 -11.39 -0.22
C ASN A 125 32.52 -10.31 0.53
N ASP A 126 33.11 -9.14 0.78
CA ASP A 126 32.42 -8.04 1.45
C ASP A 126 31.34 -7.40 0.58
N LEU A 127 31.59 -7.27 -0.73
CA LEU A 127 30.57 -6.84 -1.69
C LEU A 127 29.41 -7.84 -1.77
N ASP A 128 29.71 -9.13 -1.68
CA ASP A 128 28.70 -10.18 -1.66
C ASP A 128 27.85 -10.15 -0.38
N LYS A 129 28.49 -10.07 0.80
CA LYS A 129 27.79 -9.90 2.07
C LYS A 129 26.88 -8.68 2.06
N ALA A 130 27.34 -7.55 1.52
CA ALA A 130 26.53 -6.34 1.40
C ALA A 130 25.33 -6.51 0.47
N SER A 131 25.48 -7.34 -0.57
CA SER A 131 24.40 -7.64 -1.51
C SER A 131 23.39 -8.61 -0.91
N TYR A 132 23.86 -9.63 -0.18
CA TYR A 132 23.02 -10.52 0.63
C TYR A 132 22.23 -9.76 1.69
N SER A 133 22.87 -8.84 2.42
CA SER A 133 22.22 -8.00 3.43
C SER A 133 21.05 -7.21 2.82
N ARG A 134 21.27 -6.54 1.69
CA ARG A 134 20.22 -5.80 0.98
C ARG A 134 19.08 -6.69 0.52
N TRP A 135 19.40 -7.84 -0.07
CA TRP A 135 18.40 -8.81 -0.49
C TRP A 135 17.57 -9.34 0.70
N SER A 136 18.21 -9.63 1.83
CA SER A 136 17.56 -10.08 3.05
C SER A 136 16.64 -9.01 3.64
N ASP A 137 17.12 -7.75 3.69
CA ASP A 137 16.35 -6.60 4.17
C ASP A 137 15.10 -6.36 3.31
N GLU A 138 15.24 -6.43 1.98
CA GLU A 138 14.13 -6.31 1.03
C GLU A 138 13.10 -7.42 1.27
N ARG A 139 13.56 -8.67 1.44
CA ARG A 139 12.68 -9.81 1.69
C ARG A 139 11.97 -9.74 3.04
N GLU A 140 12.61 -9.18 4.06
CA GLU A 140 11.98 -8.90 5.35
C GLU A 140 10.93 -7.79 5.23
N ALA A 141 11.25 -6.71 4.49
CA ALA A 141 10.34 -5.62 4.24
C ALA A 141 9.08 -6.08 3.48
N GLU A 142 9.23 -6.93 2.46
CA GLU A 142 8.12 -7.55 1.73
C GLU A 142 7.21 -8.36 2.66
N ARG A 143 7.78 -9.28 3.45
CA ARG A 143 6.99 -10.07 4.43
C ARG A 143 6.25 -9.18 5.42
N LYS A 144 6.89 -8.12 5.90
CA LYS A 144 6.27 -7.17 6.82
C LYS A 144 5.14 -6.38 6.15
N ALA A 145 5.32 -5.99 4.89
CA ALA A 145 4.30 -5.31 4.10
C ALA A 145 3.09 -6.22 3.87
N GLU A 146 3.32 -7.47 3.49
CA GLU A 146 2.28 -8.50 3.34
C GLU A 146 1.53 -8.72 4.66
N GLN A 147 2.24 -8.94 5.77
CA GLN A 147 1.62 -9.10 7.09
C GLN A 147 0.80 -7.88 7.49
N THR A 148 1.31 -6.68 7.22
CA THR A 148 0.58 -5.43 7.49
C THR A 148 -0.67 -5.32 6.63
N SER A 149 -0.59 -5.69 5.35
CA SER A 149 -1.74 -5.67 4.43
C SER A 149 -2.83 -6.64 4.87
N TYR A 150 -2.44 -7.86 5.27
CA TYR A 150 -3.35 -8.86 5.81
C TYR A 150 -4.01 -8.38 7.11
N GLN A 151 -3.25 -7.76 8.01
CA GLN A 151 -3.82 -7.21 9.24
C GLN A 151 -4.82 -6.08 8.96
N ARG A 152 -4.57 -5.21 7.97
CA ARG A 152 -5.52 -4.18 7.57
C ARG A 152 -6.82 -4.79 7.03
N GLU A 153 -6.72 -5.85 6.23
CA GLU A 153 -7.89 -6.54 5.70
C GLU A 153 -8.75 -7.16 6.82
N LEU A 154 -8.10 -7.74 7.83
CA LEU A 154 -8.79 -8.24 9.03
C LEU A 154 -9.48 -7.11 9.81
N ASP A 155 -8.79 -5.99 10.01
CA ASP A 155 -9.35 -4.83 10.72
C ASP A 155 -10.53 -4.21 9.94
N GLU A 156 -10.46 -4.16 8.61
CA GLU A 156 -11.55 -3.70 7.75
C GLU A 156 -12.77 -4.63 7.83
N LEU A 157 -12.55 -5.95 7.83
CA LEU A 157 -13.61 -6.94 8.00
C LEU A 157 -14.29 -6.81 9.37
N ASP A 158 -13.52 -6.67 10.45
CA ASP A 158 -14.06 -6.47 11.80
C ASP A 158 -14.90 -5.18 11.89
N ARG A 159 -14.42 -4.09 11.26
CA ARG A 159 -15.18 -2.83 11.18
C ARG A 159 -16.47 -3.00 10.39
N ALA A 160 -16.45 -3.71 9.26
CA ALA A 160 -17.64 -3.96 8.46
C ALA A 160 -18.68 -4.77 9.23
N LEU A 161 -18.26 -5.85 9.91
CA LEU A 161 -19.13 -6.68 10.75
C LEU A 161 -19.74 -5.88 11.90
N LYS A 162 -18.94 -5.02 12.56
CA LYS A 162 -19.46 -4.13 13.61
C LYS A 162 -20.45 -3.11 13.08
N ALA A 163 -20.20 -2.55 11.90
CA ALA A 163 -21.12 -1.60 11.26
C ALA A 163 -22.47 -2.26 10.96
N GLU A 164 -22.46 -3.47 10.39
CA GLU A 164 -23.67 -4.24 10.10
C GLU A 164 -24.46 -4.57 11.39
N GLN A 165 -23.77 -4.99 12.45
CA GLN A 165 -24.41 -5.26 13.74
C GLN A 165 -25.07 -4.01 14.34
N LEU A 166 -24.41 -2.84 14.22
CA LEU A 166 -24.97 -1.57 14.69
C LEU A 166 -26.19 -1.16 13.86
N GLU A 167 -26.15 -1.35 12.54
CA GLU A 167 -27.26 -1.04 11.65
C GLU A 167 -28.47 -1.94 11.95
N TYR A 168 -28.25 -3.23 12.16
CA TYR A 168 -29.29 -4.15 12.60
C TYR A 168 -29.91 -3.74 13.94
N GLN A 169 -29.09 -3.34 14.92
CA GLN A 169 -29.59 -2.84 16.21
C GLN A 169 -30.42 -1.58 16.04
N ARG A 170 -29.95 -0.61 15.26
CA ARG A 170 -30.71 0.62 14.95
C ARG A 170 -32.04 0.30 14.27
N GLY A 171 -32.05 -0.61 13.30
CA GLY A 171 -33.28 -1.02 12.60
C GLY A 171 -34.30 -1.66 13.55
N ARG A 172 -33.84 -2.52 14.47
CA ARG A 172 -34.69 -3.11 15.51
C ARG A 172 -35.26 -2.05 16.44
N ASP A 173 -34.42 -1.12 16.89
CA ASP A 173 -34.84 -0.07 17.82
C ASP A 173 -35.82 0.90 17.14
N ALA A 174 -35.58 1.28 15.88
CA ALA A 174 -36.52 2.06 15.08
C ALA A 174 -37.89 1.39 14.94
N LEU A 175 -37.92 0.07 14.68
CA LEU A 175 -39.18 -0.68 14.58
C LEU A 175 -39.93 -0.75 15.91
N LYS A 176 -39.19 -0.82 17.02
CA LYS A 176 -39.75 -0.80 18.37
C LYS A 176 -40.34 0.58 18.68
N ASP A 177 -39.66 1.64 18.31
CA ASP A 177 -40.11 3.02 18.49
C ASP A 177 -41.36 3.30 17.66
N GLU A 178 -41.39 2.88 16.39
CA GLU A 178 -42.57 3.01 15.50
C GLU A 178 -43.81 2.29 16.07
N ARG A 179 -43.63 1.06 16.58
CA ARG A 179 -44.73 0.33 17.25
C ARG A 179 -45.21 1.07 18.50
N TYR A 180 -44.29 1.59 19.30
CA TYR A 180 -44.64 2.34 20.50
C TYR A 180 -45.43 3.61 20.16
N GLU A 181 -44.99 4.38 19.16
CA GLU A 181 -45.69 5.56 18.67
C GLU A 181 -47.09 5.22 18.15
N SER A 182 -47.22 4.14 17.37
CA SER A 182 -48.52 3.67 16.86
C SER A 182 -49.49 3.28 17.98
N GLU A 183 -49.01 2.53 18.99
CA GLU A 183 -49.81 2.17 20.16
C GLU A 183 -50.27 3.40 20.95
N GLN A 184 -49.39 4.40 21.09
CA GLN A 184 -49.75 5.64 21.78
C GLN A 184 -50.78 6.45 21.00
N ALA A 185 -50.62 6.57 19.67
CA ALA A 185 -51.59 7.22 18.81
C ALA A 185 -52.97 6.51 18.89
N TYR A 186 -52.98 5.18 18.87
CA TYR A 186 -54.20 4.40 19.03
C TYR A 186 -54.88 4.65 20.40
N LYS A 187 -54.11 4.69 21.49
CA LYS A 187 -54.64 5.02 22.83
C LYS A 187 -55.27 6.40 22.85
N GLN A 188 -54.58 7.41 22.31
CA GLN A 188 -55.09 8.78 22.22
C GLN A 188 -56.39 8.83 21.43
N GLN A 189 -56.45 8.18 20.27
CA GLN A 189 -57.66 8.15 19.44
C GLN A 189 -58.84 7.46 20.16
N ARG A 190 -58.58 6.34 20.84
CA ARG A 190 -59.59 5.65 21.64
C ARG A 190 -60.14 6.55 22.76
N ASP A 191 -59.27 7.28 23.44
CA ASP A 191 -59.66 8.15 24.54
C ASP A 191 -60.46 9.36 24.00
N GLN A 192 -60.08 9.95 22.86
CA GLN A 192 -60.91 10.95 22.16
C GLN A 192 -62.31 10.43 21.79
N VAL A 193 -62.42 9.19 21.30
CA VAL A 193 -63.72 8.59 20.99
C VAL A 193 -64.55 8.44 22.27
N LYS A 194 -63.96 7.97 23.37
CA LYS A 194 -64.65 7.87 24.67
C LYS A 194 -65.14 9.23 25.15
N ASP A 195 -64.30 10.26 25.08
CA ASP A 195 -64.65 11.61 25.51
C ASP A 195 -65.79 12.17 24.64
N SER A 196 -65.72 12.02 23.32
CA SER A 196 -66.80 12.44 22.42
C SER A 196 -68.14 11.71 22.64
N GLN A 197 -68.08 10.45 23.08
CA GLN A 197 -69.29 9.68 23.42
C GLN A 197 -69.88 10.15 24.75
N PHE A 198 -69.01 10.46 25.72
CA PHE A 198 -69.40 11.02 27.00
C PHE A 198 -70.06 12.39 26.84
N GLU A 199 -69.46 13.29 26.06
CA GLU A 199 -70.03 14.61 25.73
C GLU A 199 -71.40 14.49 25.04
N ARG A 200 -71.53 13.63 24.03
CA ARG A 200 -72.82 13.37 23.37
C ARG A 200 -73.87 12.85 24.34
N GLN A 201 -73.48 11.98 25.28
CA GLN A 201 -74.40 11.44 26.27
C GLN A 201 -74.85 12.51 27.28
N GLN A 202 -73.94 13.41 27.67
CA GLN A 202 -74.28 14.58 28.49
C GLN A 202 -75.22 15.53 27.76
N ALA A 203 -74.90 15.92 26.51
CA ALA A 203 -75.75 16.78 25.71
C ALA A 203 -77.16 16.19 25.49
N LEU A 204 -77.26 14.87 25.27
CA LEU A 204 -78.55 14.18 25.21
C LEU A 204 -79.30 14.20 26.55
N ARG A 205 -78.60 14.09 27.68
CA ARG A 205 -79.21 14.22 29.02
C ARG A 205 -79.71 15.64 29.26
N GLU A 206 -78.94 16.66 28.90
CA GLU A 206 -79.34 18.06 28.99
C GLU A 206 -80.53 18.37 28.09
N GLN A 207 -80.51 17.90 26.83
CA GLN A 207 -81.66 18.06 25.93
C GLN A 207 -82.92 17.38 26.48
N LYS A 208 -82.79 16.17 27.05
CA LYS A 208 -83.93 15.50 27.72
C LYS A 208 -84.40 16.27 28.94
N ALA A 209 -83.49 16.80 29.77
CA ALA A 209 -83.82 17.63 30.92
C ALA A 209 -84.53 18.92 30.49
N ALA A 210 -84.01 19.61 29.48
CA ALA A 210 -84.61 20.82 28.89
C ALA A 210 -85.97 20.53 28.23
N ALA A 211 -86.13 19.39 27.55
CA ALA A 211 -87.42 18.94 27.01
C ALA A 211 -88.43 18.62 28.12
N THR A 212 -87.97 18.10 29.26
CA THR A 212 -88.82 17.81 30.43
C THR A 212 -89.23 19.11 31.13
N ALA A 213 -88.28 20.04 31.29
CA ALA A 213 -88.51 21.38 31.85
C ALA A 213 -89.46 22.21 30.97
N SER A 214 -89.29 22.21 29.65
CA SER A 214 -90.19 22.89 28.71
C SER A 214 -91.58 22.25 28.65
N ARG A 215 -91.71 20.92 28.77
CA ARG A 215 -93.01 20.24 28.95
C ARG A 215 -93.69 20.60 30.28
N GLN A 216 -92.94 20.81 31.36
CA GLN A 216 -93.48 21.28 32.64
C GLN A 216 -93.91 22.76 32.56
N ALA A 217 -93.15 23.62 31.88
CA ALA A 217 -93.51 25.01 31.63
C ALA A 217 -94.73 25.15 30.68
N ALA A 218 -94.89 24.26 29.71
CA ALA A 218 -96.08 24.22 28.83
C ALA A 218 -97.36 23.77 29.55
N LYS A 219 -97.27 23.09 30.70
CA LYS A 219 -98.43 22.75 31.55
C LYS A 219 -98.92 23.92 32.42
N THR A 220 -98.10 24.96 32.61
CA THR A 220 -98.42 26.16 33.40
C THR A 220 -98.72 27.40 32.53
N ALA A 221 -98.58 27.31 31.21
CA ALA A 221 -98.85 28.40 30.27
C ALA A 221 -100.18 28.19 29.50
N LYS A 222 -101.09 29.17 29.63
CA LYS A 222 -102.37 29.29 28.91
C LYS A 222 -102.09 29.65 27.43
N PRO A 223 -102.81 29.10 26.43
CA PRO A 223 -102.42 29.26 25.03
C PRO A 223 -102.87 30.64 24.50
N SER A 224 -101.91 31.44 24.03
CA SER A 224 -102.20 32.63 23.21
C SER A 224 -101.55 32.47 21.85
N GLY A 225 -102.38 32.35 20.82
CA GLY A 225 -101.95 32.15 19.45
C GLY A 225 -101.26 33.37 18.86
N ALA A 226 -100.10 33.14 18.27
CA ALA A 226 -99.56 33.95 17.18
C ALA A 226 -98.63 33.05 16.36
N LYS A 227 -99.01 32.81 15.10
CA LYS A 227 -98.23 32.06 14.10
C LYS A 227 -97.00 32.87 13.73
N THR A 228 -95.82 32.33 14.00
CA THR A 228 -94.58 32.68 13.28
C THR A 228 -94.06 31.45 12.57
N ALA A 229 -93.74 31.65 11.29
CA ALA A 229 -93.40 30.61 10.33
C ALA A 229 -92.10 29.90 10.73
N ALA A 230 -92.17 28.57 10.82
CA ALA A 230 -91.01 27.71 10.94
C ALA A 230 -90.23 27.73 9.61
N ALA A 231 -89.15 28.52 9.55
CA ALA A 231 -88.12 28.34 8.54
C ALA A 231 -87.29 27.10 8.91
N ALA A 232 -87.74 25.94 8.43
CA ALA A 232 -86.95 24.72 8.45
C ALA A 232 -85.82 24.86 7.42
N ALA A 233 -84.67 25.39 7.83
CA ALA A 233 -83.44 25.22 7.08
C ALA A 233 -82.94 23.78 7.29
N LYS A 234 -83.53 22.86 6.52
CA LYS A 234 -82.85 21.61 6.17
C LYS A 234 -81.62 21.99 5.35
N SER A 235 -80.44 21.68 5.85
CA SER A 235 -79.33 21.33 4.98
C SER A 235 -78.57 20.18 5.63
N GLU A 236 -79.02 18.98 5.27
CA GLU A 236 -78.22 17.76 5.28
C GLU A 236 -76.81 18.08 4.76
N PRO A 237 -75.73 17.48 5.30
CA PRO A 237 -74.46 17.48 4.60
C PRO A 237 -74.69 16.71 3.30
N ALA A 238 -74.80 17.42 2.18
CA ALA A 238 -74.74 16.80 0.87
C ALA A 238 -73.30 16.34 0.69
N ASP A 239 -73.06 15.08 1.02
CA ASP A 239 -71.82 14.39 0.76
C ASP A 239 -71.58 14.35 -0.76
N VAL A 240 -70.46 14.91 -1.19
CA VAL A 240 -70.01 15.02 -2.58
C VAL A 240 -68.81 14.13 -2.80
N GLN A 241 -68.85 13.34 -3.85
CA GLN A 241 -67.70 12.52 -4.27
C GLN A 241 -66.71 13.37 -5.07
N VAL A 242 -65.43 13.35 -4.67
CA VAL A 242 -64.32 13.93 -5.45
C VAL A 242 -63.67 12.81 -6.24
N TYR A 243 -63.88 12.79 -7.56
CA TYR A 243 -63.35 11.74 -8.42
C TYR A 243 -61.82 11.76 -8.43
N GLY A 244 -61.21 10.63 -8.07
CA GLY A 244 -59.75 10.49 -7.87
C GLY A 244 -59.32 10.36 -6.41
N LEU A 245 -60.22 10.60 -5.46
CA LEU A 245 -59.99 10.36 -4.03
C LEU A 245 -61.00 9.34 -3.48
N PRO A 246 -60.56 8.37 -2.67
CA PRO A 246 -61.49 7.47 -1.99
C PRO A 246 -62.22 8.22 -0.87
N GLY A 247 -63.55 8.19 -0.89
CA GLY A 247 -64.40 8.75 0.16
C GLY A 247 -65.45 9.74 -0.33
N LEU A 248 -66.37 10.09 0.58
CA LEU A 248 -67.37 11.13 0.41
C LEU A 248 -66.95 12.33 1.26
N PHE A 249 -67.05 13.53 0.71
CA PHE A 249 -66.60 14.76 1.35
C PHE A 249 -67.76 15.73 1.50
N THR A 250 -67.75 16.55 2.55
CA THR A 250 -68.73 17.63 2.65
C THR A 250 -68.49 18.66 1.53
N LYS A 251 -69.55 19.35 1.10
CA LYS A 251 -69.41 20.40 0.07
C LYS A 251 -68.40 21.49 0.46
N SER A 252 -68.27 21.80 1.76
CA SER A 252 -67.27 22.75 2.28
C SER A 252 -65.84 22.25 2.13
N GLU A 253 -65.59 20.96 2.41
CA GLU A 253 -64.26 20.36 2.22
C GLU A 253 -63.87 20.33 0.74
N ALA A 254 -64.81 19.94 -0.14
CA ALA A 254 -64.56 19.93 -1.58
C ALA A 254 -64.23 21.34 -2.14
N GLU A 255 -64.87 22.40 -1.63
CA GLU A 255 -64.57 23.78 -2.02
C GLU A 255 -63.23 24.29 -1.44
N HIS A 256 -62.86 23.85 -0.23
CA HIS A 256 -61.54 24.12 0.33
C HIS A 256 -60.42 23.44 -0.47
N MET A 257 -60.62 22.20 -0.91
CA MET A 257 -59.66 21.50 -1.78
C MET A 257 -59.47 22.19 -3.13
N ILE A 258 -60.50 22.83 -3.67
CA ILE A 258 -60.38 23.66 -4.88
C ILE A 258 -59.54 24.91 -4.60
N SER A 259 -59.73 25.58 -3.47
CA SER A 259 -58.90 26.75 -3.11
C SER A 259 -57.41 26.41 -2.92
N MET A 260 -57.11 25.17 -2.50
CA MET A 260 -55.73 24.67 -2.40
C MET A 260 -55.16 24.16 -3.72
N GLY A 261 -55.94 24.17 -4.82
CA GLY A 261 -55.52 23.69 -6.14
C GLY A 261 -55.49 22.16 -6.28
N VAL A 262 -55.88 21.41 -5.25
CA VAL A 262 -55.83 19.94 -5.22
C VAL A 262 -56.99 19.30 -6.01
N ALA A 263 -58.10 20.02 -6.16
CA ALA A 263 -59.25 19.57 -6.94
C ALA A 263 -59.77 20.70 -7.85
N GLU A 264 -60.43 20.34 -8.94
CA GLU A 264 -61.11 21.29 -9.81
C GLU A 264 -62.62 21.00 -9.94
N LYS A 265 -63.39 22.07 -10.15
CA LYS A 265 -64.83 22.03 -10.32
C LYS A 265 -65.19 22.07 -11.80
N VAL A 266 -65.66 20.95 -12.33
CA VAL A 266 -66.01 20.82 -13.75
C VAL A 266 -67.52 20.74 -13.90
N ARG A 267 -68.05 21.31 -14.99
CA ARG A 267 -69.47 21.21 -15.34
C ARG A 267 -69.63 20.20 -16.47
N SER A 268 -70.32 19.10 -16.21
CA SER A 268 -70.57 18.04 -17.19
C SER A 268 -72.07 17.72 -17.21
N GLY A 269 -72.70 17.73 -18.39
CA GLY A 269 -74.13 17.41 -18.56
C GLY A 269 -75.09 18.27 -17.72
N GLY A 270 -74.74 19.53 -17.44
CA GLY A 270 -75.56 20.45 -16.65
C GLY A 270 -75.38 20.35 -15.12
N ARG A 271 -74.67 19.33 -14.61
CA ARG A 271 -74.36 19.16 -13.18
C ARG A 271 -72.90 19.53 -12.85
N LYS A 272 -72.67 19.97 -11.61
CA LYS A 272 -71.34 20.31 -11.08
C LYS A 272 -70.71 19.03 -10.53
N ILE A 273 -69.52 18.67 -11.00
CA ILE A 273 -68.71 17.54 -10.52
C ILE A 273 -67.36 18.06 -10.01
N TYR A 274 -66.80 17.36 -9.03
CA TYR A 274 -65.53 17.69 -8.39
C TYR A 274 -64.56 16.54 -8.69
N LYS A 275 -63.36 16.86 -9.20
CA LYS A 275 -62.34 15.85 -9.55
C LYS A 275 -60.95 16.36 -9.15
N LEU A 276 -60.01 15.45 -8.93
CA LEU A 276 -58.62 15.81 -8.61
C LEU A 276 -58.00 16.59 -9.78
N THR A 277 -57.24 17.64 -9.46
CA THR A 277 -56.43 18.35 -10.46
C THR A 277 -55.29 17.44 -10.88
N ALA A 278 -55.14 17.18 -12.18
CA ALA A 278 -54.02 16.40 -12.69
C ALA A 278 -52.73 17.21 -12.51
N VAL A 279 -51.74 16.62 -11.84
CA VAL A 279 -50.37 17.13 -11.82
C VAL A 279 -49.70 16.61 -13.09
N GLU A 280 -49.46 17.48 -14.07
CA GLU A 280 -48.45 17.22 -15.12
C GLU A 280 -47.04 17.44 -14.56
#